data_AF-A0AAD6M464-F1
#
_entry.id   AF-A0AAD6M464-F1
#
_cell.length_a   1.000
_cell.length_b   1.000
_cell.length_c   1.000
_cell.angle_alpha   90.00
_cell.angle_beta   90.00
_cell.angle_gamma   90.00
#
_symmetry.space_group_name_H-M   'P 1'
#
loop_
_entity.id
_entity.type
_entity.pdbx_description
1 polymer ?
#
loop_
_entity_poly.entity_id
_entity_poly.type
_entity_poly.pdbx_seq_one_letter_code
_entity_poly.pdbx_strand_id
1 'polypeptide(L)'
;MIAATEFAPDFTIISAGFDAARGDPLGCCDVTPAGYSRMTDMLYTLTGGKLLVILEGGYNLRSISSSATSVIKVLLGEGPGSELGNIAPSRAGLQTVLEVMKIQMNFWPSLGSSYAKLQSQWGAYCNTRKQIKKRQRTEPPIWWKWGRKRLLYHILVRRLHVKSKGKPSLHSS
;
A
#
# COMPACT_ATOMS: atom_id res chain seq x y z
N MET A 1 19.79 3.09 4.26
CA MET A 1 20.84 4.12 4.11
C MET A 1 21.42 4.58 5.42
N ILE A 2 20.67 5.16 6.36
CA ILE A 2 21.23 5.72 7.61
C ILE A 2 22.23 4.78 8.31
N ALA A 3 21.79 3.56 8.66
CA ALA A 3 22.67 2.57 9.29
C ALA A 3 23.84 2.14 8.38
N ALA A 4 23.65 2.06 7.06
CA ALA A 4 24.71 1.71 6.12
C ALA A 4 25.76 2.83 6.00
N THR A 5 25.35 4.09 6.10
CA THR A 5 26.27 5.24 6.13
C THR A 5 27.05 5.29 7.44
N GLU A 6 26.41 5.01 8.58
CA GLU A 6 27.10 4.89 9.87
C GLU A 6 28.06 3.70 9.91
N PHE A 7 27.69 2.58 9.29
CA PHE A 7 28.56 1.42 9.14
C PHE A 7 29.78 1.69 8.25
N ALA A 8 29.67 2.59 7.27
CA ALA A 8 30.73 3.01 6.37
C ALA A 8 31.49 1.83 5.71
N PRO A 9 30.81 0.99 4.90
CA PRO A 9 31.45 -0.18 4.30
C PRO A 9 32.50 0.22 3.25
N ASP A 10 33.62 -0.51 3.21
CA ASP A 10 34.62 -0.39 2.14
C ASP A 10 34.18 -1.06 0.82
N PHE A 11 33.25 -2.00 0.91
CA PHE A 11 32.74 -2.81 -0.19
C PHE A 11 31.31 -3.24 0.08
N THR A 12 30.44 -3.23 -0.94
CA THR A 12 29.06 -3.70 -0.81
C THR A 12 28.83 -4.95 -1.66
N ILE A 13 28.12 -5.93 -1.09
CA ILE A 13 27.63 -7.11 -1.79
C ILE A 13 26.10 -7.09 -1.75
N ILE A 14 25.46 -7.27 -2.90
CA ILE A 14 24.02 -7.43 -3.03
C ILE A 14 23.73 -8.87 -3.45
N SER A 15 23.08 -9.63 -2.57
CA SER A 15 22.38 -10.87 -2.90
C SER A 15 21.07 -10.48 -3.59
N ALA A 16 21.06 -10.49 -4.92
CA ALA A 16 20.04 -9.89 -5.76
C ALA A 16 19.00 -10.92 -6.23
N GLY A 17 17.96 -11.10 -5.41
CA GLY A 17 16.73 -11.78 -5.80
C GLY A 17 15.79 -10.86 -6.58
N PHE A 18 15.33 -11.33 -7.73
CA PHE A 18 14.30 -10.67 -8.56
C PHE A 18 12.90 -11.28 -8.37
N ASP A 19 12.69 -12.04 -7.30
CA ASP A 19 11.38 -12.61 -6.94
C ASP A 19 10.42 -11.56 -6.36
N ALA A 20 10.90 -10.43 -5.84
CA ALA A 20 10.06 -9.29 -5.49
C ALA A 20 9.57 -8.47 -6.71
N ALA A 21 10.01 -8.83 -7.93
CA ALA A 21 9.66 -8.09 -9.13
C ALA A 21 8.19 -8.24 -9.49
N ARG A 22 7.61 -7.21 -10.10
CA ARG A 22 6.26 -7.25 -10.67
C ARG A 22 6.13 -8.46 -11.61
N GLY A 23 5.12 -9.29 -11.36
CA GLY A 23 4.80 -10.45 -12.18
C GLY A 23 5.59 -11.72 -11.84
N ASP A 24 6.43 -11.70 -10.81
CA ASP A 24 7.00 -12.93 -10.28
C ASP A 24 5.92 -13.82 -9.63
N PRO A 25 5.87 -15.13 -9.92
CA PRO A 25 4.83 -16.01 -9.40
C PRO A 25 4.98 -16.36 -7.91
N LEU A 26 6.15 -16.18 -7.29
CA LEU A 26 6.40 -16.57 -5.91
C LEU A 26 6.37 -15.38 -4.95
N GLY A 27 7.04 -14.26 -5.29
CA GLY A 27 7.20 -13.16 -4.35
C GLY A 27 5.94 -12.30 -4.13
N CYS A 28 4.96 -12.33 -5.05
CA CYS A 28 3.70 -11.58 -4.96
C CYS A 28 3.88 -10.07 -4.65
N CYS A 29 5.02 -9.50 -5.08
CA CYS A 29 5.37 -8.09 -4.90
C CYS A 29 5.23 -7.31 -6.22
N ASP A 30 5.48 -6.00 -6.16
CA ASP A 30 5.33 -5.09 -7.30
C ASP A 30 6.55 -4.20 -7.55
N VAL A 31 7.75 -4.70 -7.28
CA VAL A 31 8.98 -3.94 -7.54
C VAL A 31 9.21 -3.83 -9.05
N THR A 32 9.36 -2.61 -9.54
CA THR A 32 9.64 -2.35 -10.96
C THR A 32 11.16 -2.34 -11.23
N PRO A 33 11.59 -2.50 -12.49
CA PRO A 33 13.00 -2.34 -12.84
C PRO A 33 13.61 -1.00 -12.40
N ALA A 34 12.82 0.09 -12.44
CA ALA A 34 13.23 1.40 -11.93
C ALA A 34 13.46 1.39 -10.41
N GLY A 35 12.65 0.62 -9.65
CA GLY A 35 12.85 0.42 -8.22
C GLY A 35 14.16 -0.29 -7.89
N TYR A 36 14.48 -1.36 -8.63
CA TYR A 36 15.77 -2.04 -8.50
C TYR A 36 16.94 -1.11 -8.81
N SER A 37 16.86 -0.39 -9.94
CA SER A 37 17.86 0.60 -10.34
C SER A 37 18.10 1.65 -9.25
N ARG A 38 17.03 2.20 -8.64
CA ARG A 38 17.15 3.18 -7.56
C ARG A 38 17.81 2.61 -6.30
N MET A 39 17.47 1.39 -5.91
CA MET A 39 18.09 0.75 -4.74
C MET A 39 19.59 0.49 -4.99
N THR A 40 19.95 0.02 -6.18
CA THR A 40 21.33 -0.19 -6.59
C THR A 40 22.11 1.12 -6.59
N ASP A 41 21.57 2.20 -7.15
CA ASP A 41 22.19 3.52 -7.22
C ASP A 41 22.55 4.08 -5.82
N MET A 42 21.63 3.92 -4.87
CA MET A 42 21.84 4.33 -3.48
C MET A 42 23.02 3.59 -2.82
N LEU A 43 23.18 2.29 -3.10
CA LEU A 43 24.27 1.46 -2.57
C LEU A 43 25.59 1.63 -3.34
N TYR A 44 25.50 1.84 -4.65
CA TYR A 44 26.64 2.11 -5.53
C TYR A 44 27.34 3.42 -5.10
N THR A 45 26.55 4.47 -4.86
CA THR A 45 27.04 5.77 -4.39
C THR A 45 27.67 5.68 -3.00
N LEU A 46 27.13 4.83 -2.11
CA LEU A 46 27.64 4.66 -0.74
C LEU A 46 29.11 4.25 -0.68
N THR A 47 29.54 3.38 -1.60
CA THR A 47 30.89 2.78 -1.61
C THR A 47 31.77 3.29 -2.74
N GLY A 48 31.37 4.39 -3.40
CA GLY A 48 32.10 4.96 -4.53
C GLY A 48 32.25 3.97 -5.69
N GLY A 49 31.24 3.13 -5.92
CA GLY A 49 31.19 2.16 -7.01
C GLY A 49 31.76 0.78 -6.72
N LYS A 50 32.24 0.52 -5.50
CA LYS A 50 32.75 -0.80 -5.08
C LYS A 50 31.61 -1.75 -4.71
N LEU A 51 30.93 -2.26 -5.73
CA LEU A 51 29.71 -3.04 -5.60
C LEU A 51 29.80 -4.38 -6.34
N LEU A 52 29.53 -5.48 -5.65
CA LEU A 52 29.31 -6.81 -6.25
C LEU A 52 27.82 -7.17 -6.18
N VAL A 53 27.24 -7.57 -7.31
CA VAL A 53 25.85 -8.04 -7.40
C VAL A 53 25.86 -9.51 -7.77
N ILE A 54 25.19 -10.34 -6.97
CA ILE A 54 25.11 -11.79 -7.15
C ILE A 54 23.64 -12.13 -7.42
N LEU A 55 23.34 -12.75 -8.56
CA LEU A 55 21.99 -13.19 -8.90
C LEU A 55 21.58 -14.36 -8.00
N GLU A 56 20.36 -14.29 -7.46
CA GLU A 56 19.78 -15.31 -6.57
C GLU A 56 18.45 -15.81 -7.15
N GLY A 57 17.34 -15.57 -6.44
CA GLY A 57 15.99 -15.92 -6.87
C GLY A 57 15.44 -15.03 -7.97
N GLY A 58 14.25 -15.40 -8.45
CA GLY A 58 13.56 -14.79 -9.57
C GLY A 58 13.05 -15.89 -10.48
N TYR A 59 11.75 -15.90 -10.71
CA TYR A 59 11.03 -17.02 -11.31
C TYR A 59 10.16 -16.59 -12.49
N ASN A 60 10.16 -15.29 -12.81
CA ASN A 60 9.65 -14.76 -14.07
C ASN A 60 10.80 -14.24 -14.95
N LEU A 61 11.10 -14.94 -16.05
CA LEU A 61 12.20 -14.62 -16.96
C LEU A 61 12.18 -13.18 -17.50
N ARG A 62 10.98 -12.64 -17.79
CA ARG A 62 10.83 -11.27 -18.30
C ARG A 62 11.13 -10.24 -17.21
N SER A 63 10.66 -10.49 -16.00
CA SER A 63 10.90 -9.62 -14.84
C SER A 63 12.37 -9.65 -14.41
N ILE A 64 13.00 -10.83 -14.44
CA ILE A 64 14.45 -11.00 -14.20
C ILE A 64 15.25 -10.21 -15.24
N SER A 65 15.01 -10.46 -16.53
CA SER A 65 15.75 -9.83 -17.63
C SER A 65 15.68 -8.30 -17.55
N SER A 66 14.48 -7.75 -17.38
CA SER A 66 14.29 -6.30 -17.29
C SER A 66 14.92 -5.70 -16.03
N SER A 67 14.75 -6.34 -14.87
CA SER A 67 15.29 -5.83 -13.60
C SER A 67 16.82 -5.93 -13.54
N ALA A 68 17.40 -7.04 -13.98
CA ALA A 68 18.84 -7.23 -14.07
C ALA A 68 19.48 -6.23 -15.05
N THR A 69 18.86 -5.99 -16.20
CA THR A 69 19.31 -4.96 -17.15
C THR A 69 19.34 -3.58 -16.49
N SER A 70 18.31 -3.22 -15.74
CA SER A 70 18.25 -1.95 -15.01
C SER A 70 19.31 -1.82 -13.92
N VAL A 71 19.68 -2.91 -13.24
CA VAL A 71 20.79 -2.94 -12.27
C VAL A 71 22.13 -2.76 -12.98
N ILE A 72 22.37 -3.49 -14.07
CA ILE A 72 23.62 -3.41 -14.85
C ILE A 72 23.84 -2.00 -15.39
N LYS A 73 22.79 -1.32 -15.86
CA LYS A 73 22.88 0.08 -16.31
C LYS A 73 23.47 1.00 -15.24
N VAL A 74 23.06 0.85 -13.99
CA VAL A 74 23.61 1.61 -12.86
C VAL A 74 25.09 1.29 -12.63
N LEU A 75 25.47 0.02 -12.73
CA LEU A 75 26.88 -0.39 -12.63
C LEU A 75 27.74 0.17 -13.76
N LEU A 76 27.14 0.41 -14.93
CA LEU A 76 27.79 1.09 -16.07
C LEU A 76 27.84 2.63 -15.91
N GLY A 77 27.32 3.17 -14.81
CA GLY A 77 27.30 4.60 -14.54
C GLY A 77 26.12 5.35 -15.16
N GLU A 78 25.13 4.65 -15.72
CA GLU A 78 23.86 5.28 -16.11
C GLU A 78 23.06 5.66 -14.85
N GLY A 79 22.47 6.85 -14.85
CA GLY A 79 21.57 7.26 -13.77
C GLY A 79 20.34 6.36 -13.66
N PRO A 80 19.71 6.25 -12.47
CA PRO A 80 18.51 5.45 -12.33
C PRO A 80 17.40 5.98 -13.25
N GLY A 81 16.69 5.06 -13.91
CA GLY A 81 15.60 5.41 -14.84
C GLY A 81 14.53 6.30 -14.18
N SER A 82 13.87 7.15 -14.99
CA SER A 82 13.03 8.26 -14.54
C SER A 82 12.01 7.89 -13.45
N GLU A 83 12.23 8.50 -12.28
CA GLU A 83 11.30 8.87 -11.21
C GLU A 83 10.20 7.84 -10.87
N LEU A 84 10.49 6.99 -9.88
CA LEU A 84 9.44 6.63 -8.93
C LEU A 84 8.87 7.97 -8.43
N GLY A 85 7.67 8.36 -8.87
CA GLY A 85 7.05 9.60 -8.41
C GLY A 85 7.00 9.67 -6.88
N ASN A 86 6.58 10.80 -6.31
CA ASN A 86 6.38 10.93 -4.85
C ASN A 86 5.32 9.92 -4.34
N ILE A 87 5.73 8.67 -4.15
CA ILE A 87 4.92 7.54 -3.73
C ILE A 87 5.05 7.50 -2.22
N ALA A 88 3.97 7.89 -1.54
CA ALA A 88 3.87 7.68 -0.10
C ALA A 88 3.96 6.17 0.19
N PRO A 89 4.69 5.75 1.24
CA PRO A 89 4.78 4.34 1.60
C PRO A 89 3.40 3.78 1.96
N SER A 90 3.20 2.49 1.71
CA SER A 90 1.99 1.81 2.16
C SER A 90 1.91 1.82 3.70
N ARG A 91 0.69 1.69 4.23
CA ARG A 91 0.49 1.62 5.68
C ARG A 91 1.29 0.48 6.31
N ALA A 92 1.24 -0.70 5.70
CA ALA A 92 1.97 -1.87 6.17
C ALA A 92 3.48 -1.61 6.13
N GLY A 93 4.00 -1.09 5.01
CA GLY A 93 5.42 -0.78 4.87
C GLY A 93 5.92 0.23 5.90
N LEU A 94 5.19 1.33 6.13
CA LEU A 94 5.58 2.33 7.12
C LEU A 94 5.50 1.78 8.56
N GLN A 95 4.50 0.96 8.89
CA GLN A 95 4.43 0.30 10.19
C GLN A 95 5.64 -0.63 10.42
N THR A 96 5.96 -1.48 9.44
CA THR A 96 7.13 -2.37 9.51
C THR A 96 8.41 -1.58 9.70
N VAL A 97 8.62 -0.49 8.94
CA VAL A 97 9.81 0.36 9.08
C VAL A 97 9.91 0.96 10.49
N LEU A 98 8.82 1.47 11.05
CA LEU A 98 8.82 2.04 12.40
C LEU A 98 9.12 0.99 13.49
N GLU A 99 8.57 -0.22 13.35
CA GLU A 99 8.84 -1.33 14.27
C GLU A 99 10.31 -1.76 14.22
N VAL A 100 10.87 -1.91 13.01
CA VAL A 100 12.29 -2.24 12.82
C VAL A 100 13.19 -1.15 13.37
N MET A 101 12.90 0.13 13.06
CA MET A 101 13.68 1.26 13.59
C MET A 101 13.65 1.30 15.12
N LYS A 102 12.51 1.02 15.74
CA LYS A 102 12.40 0.98 17.21
C LYS A 102 13.35 -0.03 17.85
N ILE A 103 13.51 -1.20 17.23
CA ILE A 103 14.42 -2.24 17.71
C ILE A 103 15.88 -1.87 17.40
N GLN A 104 16.14 -1.41 16.17
CA GLN A 104 17.49 -1.14 15.68
C GLN A 104 18.12 0.11 16.30
N MET A 105 17.34 1.05 16.84
CA MET A 105 17.86 2.20 17.58
C MET A 105 18.71 1.83 18.80
N ASN A 106 18.57 0.61 19.33
CA ASN A 106 19.45 0.11 20.40
C ASN A 106 20.90 -0.09 19.93
N PHE A 107 21.11 -0.26 18.62
CA PHE A 107 22.43 -0.51 18.02
C PHE A 107 22.88 0.66 17.13
N TRP A 108 21.94 1.40 16.55
CA TRP A 108 22.17 2.50 15.62
C TRP A 108 21.42 3.77 16.10
N PRO A 109 21.96 4.52 17.08
CA PRO A 109 21.29 5.69 17.64
C PRO A 109 21.02 6.80 16.61
N SER A 110 21.79 6.85 15.51
CA SER A 110 21.59 7.79 14.40
C SER A 110 20.21 7.69 13.74
N LEU A 111 19.51 6.56 13.92
CA LEU A 111 18.14 6.36 13.44
C LEU A 111 17.11 7.26 14.15
N GLY A 112 17.43 7.79 15.35
CA GLY A 112 16.47 8.49 16.21
C GLY A 112 15.80 9.71 15.59
N SER A 113 16.57 10.56 14.91
CA SER A 113 16.04 11.77 14.25
C SER A 113 15.04 11.42 13.14
N SER A 114 15.37 10.40 12.33
CA SER A 114 14.51 9.92 11.25
C SER A 114 13.29 9.17 11.78
N TYR A 115 13.44 8.43 12.88
CA TYR A 115 12.32 7.76 13.55
C TYR A 115 11.27 8.77 14.03
N ALA A 116 11.69 9.82 14.75
CA ALA A 116 10.79 10.86 15.25
C ALA A 116 10.03 11.55 14.10
N LYS A 117 10.73 11.84 12.99
CA LYS A 117 10.14 12.43 11.78
C LYS A 117 9.06 11.53 11.17
N LEU A 118 9.37 10.24 10.95
CA LEU A 118 8.44 9.27 10.37
C LEU A 118 7.25 8.97 11.30
N GLN A 119 7.49 8.90 12.61
CA GLN A 119 6.44 8.64 13.60
C GLN A 119 5.43 9.78 13.65
N SER A 120 5.88 11.04 13.53
CA SER A 120 4.99 12.20 13.44
C SER A 120 4.09 12.15 12.20
N GLN A 121 4.66 11.76 11.05
CA GLN A 121 3.90 11.59 9.80
C GLN A 121 2.84 10.47 9.93
N TRP A 122 3.16 9.37 10.64
CA TRP A 122 2.21 8.28 10.89
C TRP A 122 1.01 8.71 11.75
N GLY A 123 1.25 9.47 12.81
CA GLY A 123 0.20 9.96 13.71
C GLY A 123 -0.88 10.75 12.98
N ALA A 124 -0.50 11.56 11.99
CA ALA A 124 -1.42 12.31 11.14
C ALA A 124 -2.28 11.38 10.26
N TYR A 125 -1.69 10.35 9.64
CA TYR A 125 -2.39 9.43 8.73
C TYR A 125 -3.46 8.57 9.44
N CYS A 126 -3.17 8.09 10.64
CA CYS A 126 -4.15 7.35 11.45
C CYS A 126 -5.37 8.21 11.84
N ASN A 127 -5.17 9.51 12.07
CA ASN A 127 -6.23 10.43 12.46
C ASN A 127 -7.15 10.79 11.27
N THR A 128 -6.61 11.00 10.07
CA THR A 128 -7.39 11.26 8.86
C THR A 128 -8.36 10.12 8.53
N ARG A 129 -7.98 8.86 8.77
CA ARG A 129 -8.86 7.71 8.54
C ARG A 129 -9.94 7.54 9.60
N LYS A 130 -9.69 7.92 10.86
CA LYS A 130 -10.76 7.99 11.89
C LYS A 130 -11.83 8.99 11.47
N GLN A 131 -11.43 10.15 10.94
CA GLN A 131 -12.32 11.17 10.39
C GLN A 131 -13.13 10.64 9.18
N ILE A 132 -12.50 9.95 8.22
CA ILE A 132 -13.19 9.36 7.06
C ILE A 132 -14.17 8.25 7.48
N LYS A 133 -13.79 7.35 8.40
CA LYS A 133 -14.71 6.34 8.94
C LYS A 133 -15.87 6.96 9.74
N LYS A 134 -15.64 8.07 10.45
CA LYS A 134 -16.70 8.83 11.14
C LYS A 134 -17.68 9.46 10.15
N ARG A 135 -17.18 9.99 9.03
CA ARG A 135 -17.99 10.57 7.94
C ARG A 135 -18.75 9.51 7.13
N GLN A 136 -18.20 8.31 6.97
CA GLN A 136 -18.87 7.20 6.28
C GLN A 136 -19.88 6.43 7.15
N ARG A 137 -19.91 6.67 8.47
CA ARG A 137 -21.07 6.30 9.30
C ARG A 137 -22.18 7.31 9.04
N THR A 138 -22.92 7.12 7.95
CA THR A 138 -24.26 7.69 7.84
C THR A 138 -25.11 7.07 8.96
N GLU A 139 -25.73 7.90 9.79
CA GLU A 139 -26.79 7.48 10.72
C GLU A 139 -27.73 6.53 9.94
N PRO A 140 -28.03 5.32 10.46
CA PRO A 140 -28.93 4.42 9.77
C PRO A 140 -30.27 5.17 9.59
N PRO A 141 -30.89 5.13 8.40
CA PRO A 141 -32.14 5.83 8.18
C PRO A 141 -33.18 5.44 9.23
N ILE A 142 -34.01 6.38 9.68
CA ILE A 142 -34.93 6.19 10.82
C ILE A 142 -35.78 4.90 10.68
N TRP A 143 -36.17 4.52 9.46
CA TRP A 143 -36.94 3.30 9.18
C TRP A 143 -36.21 1.98 9.48
N TRP A 144 -34.89 1.96 9.59
CA TRP A 144 -34.13 0.79 10.06
C TRP A 144 -34.38 0.49 11.55
N LYS A 145 -34.72 1.51 12.36
CA LYS A 145 -35.13 1.32 13.76
C LYS A 145 -36.54 0.73 13.89
N TRP A 146 -37.36 0.76 12.83
CA TRP A 146 -38.78 0.42 12.90
C TRP A 146 -39.10 -1.06 12.61
N GLY A 147 -38.08 -1.89 12.36
CA GLY A 147 -38.22 -3.33 12.15
C GLY A 147 -38.88 -3.68 10.81
N ARG A 148 -38.25 -4.53 9.99
CA ARG A 148 -38.72 -4.89 8.64
C ARG A 148 -40.17 -5.36 8.59
N LYS A 149 -40.67 -5.98 9.67
CA LYS A 149 -42.05 -6.47 9.78
C LYS A 149 -43.10 -5.35 9.82
N ARG A 150 -42.80 -4.19 10.44
CA ARG A 150 -43.75 -3.08 10.58
C ARG A 150 -43.92 -2.28 9.29
N LEU A 151 -42.84 -2.15 8.52
CA LEU A 151 -42.88 -1.54 7.18
C LEU A 151 -43.68 -2.41 6.20
N LEU A 152 -43.47 -3.74 6.23
CA LEU A 152 -44.25 -4.69 5.43
C LEU A 152 -45.74 -4.63 5.78
N TYR A 153 -46.08 -4.53 7.07
CA TYR A 153 -47.48 -4.37 7.50
C TYR A 153 -48.13 -3.12 6.91
N HIS A 154 -47.47 -1.96 6.97
CA HIS A 154 -48.02 -0.73 6.38
C HIS A 154 -48.16 -0.78 4.85
N ILE A 155 -47.23 -1.43 4.13
CA ILE A 155 -47.32 -1.60 2.68
C ILE A 155 -48.46 -2.55 2.31
N LEU A 156 -48.60 -3.67 3.02
CA LEU A 156 -49.68 -4.63 2.81
C LEU A 156 -51.05 -4.03 3.15
N VAL A 157 -51.18 -3.33 4.27
CA VAL A 157 -52.44 -2.71 4.68
C VAL A 157 -52.82 -1.53 3.77
N ARG A 158 -51.87 -0.72 3.30
CA ARG A 158 -52.14 0.32 2.29
C ARG A 158 -52.61 -0.26 0.96
N ARG A 159 -52.08 -1.40 0.51
CA ARG A 159 -52.56 -2.10 -0.70
C ARG A 159 -53.97 -2.69 -0.52
N LEU A 160 -54.32 -3.15 0.67
CA LEU A 160 -55.65 -3.68 0.95
C LEU A 160 -56.73 -2.57 1.00
N HIS A 161 -56.39 -1.38 1.48
CA HIS A 161 -57.33 -0.24 1.54
C HIS A 161 -57.69 0.33 0.16
N VAL A 162 -56.82 0.20 -0.85
CA VAL A 162 -57.09 0.66 -2.22
C VAL A 162 -58.05 -0.29 -2.97
N LYS A 163 -58.10 -1.58 -2.59
CA LYS A 163 -58.95 -2.57 -3.28
C LYS A 163 -60.40 -2.63 -2.77
N SER A 164 -60.73 -1.95 -1.67
CA SER A 164 -62.05 -2.02 -1.02
C SER A 164 -63.04 -0.90 -1.39
N LYS A 165 -62.64 0.09 -2.20
CA LYS A 165 -63.52 1.20 -2.61
C LYS A 165 -63.62 1.29 -4.14
N GLY A 166 -64.68 0.69 -4.70
CA GLY A 166 -65.12 1.00 -6.07
C GLY A 166 -65.83 -0.13 -6.80
N LYS A 167 -67.15 -0.28 -6.57
CA LYS A 167 -68.14 -0.65 -7.59
C LYS A 167 -69.56 -0.36 -7.05
N PRO A 168 -70.22 0.73 -7.46
CA PRO A 168 -71.67 0.85 -7.37
C PRO A 168 -72.32 0.20 -8.60
N SER A 169 -73.40 -0.53 -8.34
CA SER A 169 -74.31 -1.19 -9.28
C SER A 169 -75.51 -0.29 -9.64
N LEU A 170 -76.03 -0.46 -10.86
CA LEU A 170 -77.46 -0.49 -11.31
C LEU A 170 -77.48 -0.16 -12.83
N HIS A 171 -77.74 -1.14 -13.73
CA HIS A 171 -79.03 -1.50 -14.35
C HIS A 171 -79.75 -0.32 -15.02
N SER A 172 -80.32 -0.38 -16.23
CA SER A 172 -80.66 -1.45 -17.18
C SER A 172 -81.09 -0.80 -18.51
N SER A 173 -81.18 -1.56 -19.59
CA SER A 173 -82.35 -1.52 -20.47
C SER A 173 -83.02 -2.88 -20.38
#